data_AF-A0A7S8BMR4-F1
#
_entry.id   AF-A0A7S8BMR4-F1
#
_cell.length_a   1.000
_cell.length_b   1.000
_cell.length_c   1.000
_cell.angle_alpha   90.00
_cell.angle_beta   90.00
_cell.angle_gamma   90.00
#
_symmetry.space_group_name_H-M   'P 1'
#
loop_
_entity.id
_entity.type
_entity.pdbx_description
1 polymer ?
#
loop_
_entity_poly.entity_id
_entity_poly.type
_entity_poly.pdbx_seq_one_letter_code
_entity_poly.pdbx_strand_id
1 'polypeptide(L)'
;MKQTIKYTLRTLTLTALTLVSNAQADAGDWIKRSGDFATLQKDTKTAELFVVYPQLHDRNCGIGIALNSRNSYTSNYQILADNLIVDNYFPDSNGSTELALGTQTRAGMTYTFDLTTYYYGTVVTIRTKGGETFGELFEKLSNNPDVHAIVSAIDCDQL
;
A
#
# COMPACT_ATOMS: atom_id res chain seq x y z
N MET A 1 -3.97 -39.96 61.18
CA MET A 1 -4.74 -40.04 59.92
C MET A 1 -5.09 -38.63 59.44
N LYS A 2 -4.55 -38.29 58.26
CA LYS A 2 -4.86 -37.24 57.27
C LYS A 2 -5.71 -36.02 57.68
N GLN A 3 -5.05 -34.87 57.82
CA GLN A 3 -5.67 -33.55 57.62
C GLN A 3 -5.72 -33.26 56.12
N THR A 4 -6.91 -33.00 55.60
CA THR A 4 -7.17 -32.72 54.19
C THR A 4 -6.86 -31.25 53.91
N ILE A 5 -5.71 -30.97 53.30
CA ILE A 5 -5.37 -29.63 52.80
C ILE A 5 -6.25 -29.38 51.56
N LYS A 6 -7.20 -28.45 51.70
CA LYS A 6 -7.99 -27.92 50.57
C LYS A 6 -7.05 -27.09 49.68
N TYR A 7 -6.71 -27.61 48.51
CA TYR A 7 -6.06 -26.82 47.47
C TYR A 7 -7.12 -25.94 46.80
N THR A 8 -7.14 -24.66 47.17
CA THR A 8 -7.79 -23.61 46.38
C THR A 8 -7.02 -23.46 45.07
N LEU A 9 -7.45 -24.17 44.02
CA LEU A 9 -7.08 -23.86 42.65
C LEU A 9 -7.67 -22.49 42.30
N ARG A 10 -6.87 -21.44 42.47
CA ARG A 10 -7.08 -20.18 41.75
C ARG A 10 -6.74 -20.43 40.29
N THR A 11 -7.76 -20.71 39.49
CA THR A 11 -7.69 -20.62 38.03
C THR A 11 -7.37 -19.17 37.67
N LEU A 12 -6.09 -18.89 37.41
CA LEU A 12 -5.68 -17.73 36.63
C LEU A 12 -6.14 -17.98 35.20
N THR A 13 -7.34 -17.52 34.86
CA THR A 13 -7.72 -17.29 33.47
C THR A 13 -6.80 -16.22 32.92
N LEU A 14 -5.74 -16.67 32.24
CA LEU A 14 -4.88 -15.84 31.43
C LEU A 14 -5.69 -15.46 30.17
N THR A 15 -6.45 -14.37 30.26
CA THR A 15 -6.99 -13.71 29.07
C THR A 15 -5.80 -13.15 28.32
N ALA A 16 -5.23 -13.95 27.40
CA ALA A 16 -4.31 -13.46 26.40
C ALA A 16 -5.11 -12.48 25.53
N LEU A 17 -5.04 -11.18 25.85
CA LEU A 17 -5.30 -10.15 24.87
C LEU A 17 -4.20 -10.32 23.81
N THR A 18 -4.52 -11.04 22.74
CA THR A 18 -3.81 -10.87 21.48
C THR A 18 -4.06 -9.43 21.06
N LEU A 19 -3.16 -8.53 21.47
CA LEU A 19 -2.93 -7.28 20.79
C LEU A 19 -2.52 -7.67 19.37
N VAL A 20 -3.50 -7.88 18.51
CA VAL A 20 -3.27 -7.91 17.08
C VAL A 20 -2.83 -6.48 16.79
N SER A 21 -1.53 -6.25 16.79
CA SER A 21 -1.00 -5.02 16.23
C SER A 21 -1.53 -5.02 14.80
N ASN A 22 -2.40 -4.06 14.48
CA ASN A 22 -2.67 -3.71 13.09
C ASN A 22 -1.37 -3.12 12.54
N ALA A 23 -0.38 -3.98 12.34
CA ALA A 23 0.80 -3.66 11.58
C ALA A 23 0.28 -3.36 10.19
N GLN A 24 0.29 -2.09 9.81
CA GLN A 24 0.00 -1.70 8.45
C GLN A 24 0.97 -2.46 7.56
N ALA A 25 0.41 -3.13 6.54
CA ALA A 25 1.21 -3.85 5.57
C ALA A 25 2.22 -2.89 4.94
N ASP A 26 3.47 -3.33 4.86
CA ASP A 26 4.52 -2.59 4.17
C ASP A 26 4.69 -3.10 2.74
N ALA A 27 5.63 -2.49 2.03
CA ALA A 27 5.92 -2.86 0.65
C ALA A 27 6.31 -4.33 0.46
N GLY A 28 7.01 -4.92 1.45
CA GLY A 28 7.37 -6.34 1.41
C GLY A 28 6.14 -7.23 1.56
N ASP A 29 5.21 -6.87 2.43
CA ASP A 29 3.93 -7.57 2.58
C ASP A 29 3.06 -7.47 1.32
N TRP A 30 3.01 -6.30 0.66
CA TRP A 30 2.28 -6.11 -0.59
C TRP A 30 2.84 -7.02 -1.69
N ILE A 31 4.16 -6.94 -1.94
CA ILE A 31 4.83 -7.73 -2.99
C ILE A 31 4.69 -9.23 -2.74
N LYS A 32 4.80 -9.66 -1.48
CA LYS A 32 4.70 -11.08 -1.13
C LYS A 32 3.33 -11.65 -1.44
N ARG A 33 2.26 -10.85 -1.37
CA ARG A 33 0.89 -11.30 -1.67
C ARG A 33 0.53 -11.12 -3.13
N SER A 34 0.82 -9.96 -3.70
CA SER A 34 0.51 -9.64 -5.10
C SER A 34 1.32 -10.51 -6.07
N GLY A 35 2.56 -10.85 -5.70
CA GLY A 35 3.52 -11.53 -6.57
C GLY A 35 4.10 -10.66 -7.70
N ASP A 36 3.69 -9.40 -7.79
CA ASP A 36 4.10 -8.46 -8.85
C ASP A 36 4.37 -7.06 -8.31
N PHE A 37 5.35 -6.39 -8.92
CA PHE A 37 5.73 -5.02 -8.58
C PHE A 37 6.40 -4.32 -9.76
N ALA A 38 6.27 -3.00 -9.76
CA ALA A 38 6.97 -2.10 -10.66
C ALA A 38 7.87 -1.15 -9.87
N THR A 39 8.92 -0.65 -10.51
CA THR A 39 9.77 0.42 -9.98
C THR A 39 9.50 1.70 -10.74
N LEU A 40 9.40 2.84 -10.05
CA LEU A 40 9.35 4.14 -10.71
C LEU A 40 10.76 4.51 -11.18
N GLN A 41 11.03 4.31 -12.47
CA GLN A 41 12.35 4.50 -13.08
C GLN A 41 12.69 5.99 -13.20
N LYS A 42 13.92 6.37 -12.82
CA LYS A 42 14.31 7.78 -12.68
C LYS A 42 14.22 8.59 -13.98
N ASP A 43 14.42 7.95 -15.12
CA ASP A 43 14.41 8.54 -16.46
C ASP A 43 13.03 8.52 -17.14
N THR A 44 12.02 7.95 -16.49
CA THR A 44 10.64 7.94 -17.00
C THR A 44 9.76 8.88 -16.18
N LYS A 45 8.61 9.24 -16.74
CA LYS A 45 7.55 10.01 -16.07
C LYS A 45 6.25 9.23 -15.89
N THR A 46 6.29 7.95 -16.27
CA THR A 46 5.14 7.05 -16.26
C THR A 46 5.63 5.64 -15.95
N ALA A 47 4.84 4.92 -15.15
CA ALA A 47 4.99 3.51 -14.85
C ALA A 47 3.61 2.84 -14.90
N GLU A 48 3.60 1.57 -15.26
CA GLU A 48 2.37 0.78 -15.40
C GLU A 48 2.50 -0.49 -14.58
N LEU A 49 1.40 -0.89 -13.95
CA LEU A 49 1.29 -2.13 -13.20
C LEU A 49 -0.04 -2.79 -13.57
N PHE A 50 0.00 -4.05 -13.99
CA PHE A 50 -1.21 -4.82 -14.19
C PHE A 50 -1.73 -5.32 -12.84
N VAL A 51 -3.03 -5.16 -12.59
CA VAL A 51 -3.67 -5.58 -11.35
C VAL A 51 -4.93 -6.37 -11.66
N VAL A 52 -5.17 -7.42 -10.87
CA VAL A 52 -6.37 -8.26 -10.97
C VAL A 52 -7.33 -7.85 -9.87
N TYR A 53 -8.57 -7.57 -10.25
CA TYR A 53 -9.62 -7.09 -9.36
C TYR A 53 -10.22 -8.25 -8.53
N PRO A 54 -10.79 -7.98 -7.33
CA PRO A 54 -11.21 -8.99 -6.35
C PRO A 54 -12.23 -10.01 -6.87
N GLN A 55 -12.92 -9.69 -7.95
CA GLN A 55 -13.99 -10.50 -8.50
C GLN A 55 -13.50 -11.77 -9.25
N LEU A 56 -12.19 -11.92 -9.51
CA LEU A 56 -11.60 -13.10 -10.20
C LEU A 56 -10.88 -14.13 -9.33
N HIS A 57 -10.93 -13.99 -8.00
CA HIS A 57 -10.21 -14.80 -7.00
C HIS A 57 -8.93 -14.19 -6.43
N ASP A 58 -8.52 -12.99 -6.87
CA ASP A 58 -7.32 -12.29 -6.35
C ASP A 58 -7.65 -10.91 -5.79
N ARG A 59 -7.21 -10.66 -4.57
CA ARG A 59 -7.83 -9.76 -3.58
C ARG A 59 -7.46 -8.29 -3.74
N ASN A 60 -6.93 -7.83 -4.87
CA ASN A 60 -6.35 -6.49 -4.95
C ASN A 60 -7.43 -5.40 -4.84
N CYS A 61 -7.44 -4.66 -3.75
CA CYS A 61 -8.33 -3.52 -3.53
C CYS A 61 -7.66 -2.17 -3.83
N GLY A 62 -6.40 -2.18 -4.26
CA GLY A 62 -5.68 -0.97 -4.55
C GLY A 62 -4.23 -1.21 -4.99
N ILE A 63 -3.46 -0.15 -4.98
CA ILE A 63 -2.01 -0.19 -5.13
C ILE A 63 -1.31 0.58 -4.01
N GLY A 64 -0.07 0.21 -3.73
CA GLY A 64 0.81 0.85 -2.78
C GLY A 64 2.04 1.39 -3.46
N ILE A 65 2.48 2.57 -3.03
CA ILE A 65 3.76 3.16 -3.42
C ILE A 65 4.61 3.29 -2.16
N ALA A 66 5.80 2.68 -2.17
CA ALA A 66 6.72 2.74 -1.05
C ALA A 66 8.10 3.25 -1.48
N LEU A 67 8.66 4.11 -0.65
CA LEU A 67 10.02 4.61 -0.78
C LEU A 67 10.99 3.68 -0.05
N ASN A 68 12.25 3.64 -0.48
CA ASN A 68 13.31 3.00 0.28
C ASN A 68 13.43 3.60 1.69
N SER A 69 13.74 2.74 2.69
CA SER A 69 13.64 3.04 4.12
C SER A 69 14.20 4.40 4.57
N ARG A 70 15.29 4.88 3.95
CA ARG A 70 15.92 6.18 4.28
C ARG A 70 15.07 7.40 3.90
N ASN A 71 14.12 7.24 3.00
CA ASN A 71 13.27 8.30 2.46
C ASN A 71 11.79 8.11 2.81
N SER A 72 11.41 7.06 3.55
CA SER A 72 10.03 6.71 3.92
C SER A 72 9.47 7.61 5.04
N TYR A 73 9.50 8.91 4.82
CA TYR A 73 8.87 9.92 5.68
C TYR A 73 7.47 10.23 5.17
N THR A 74 6.49 10.36 6.08
CA THR A 74 5.12 10.75 5.72
C THR A 74 5.07 12.04 4.89
N SER A 75 5.95 13.01 5.16
CA SER A 75 6.06 14.24 4.37
C SER A 75 6.45 13.98 2.91
N ASN A 76 7.29 12.98 2.65
CA ASN A 76 7.72 12.65 1.29
C ASN A 76 6.60 11.98 0.52
N TYR A 77 5.79 11.14 1.18
CA TYR A 77 4.58 10.59 0.58
C TYR A 77 3.54 11.67 0.28
N GLN A 78 3.43 12.72 1.10
CA GLN A 78 2.57 13.86 0.78
C GLN A 78 3.05 14.60 -0.47
N ILE A 79 4.37 14.85 -0.60
CA ILE A 79 4.92 15.46 -1.81
C ILE A 79 4.65 14.57 -3.03
N LEU A 80 4.79 13.25 -2.90
CA LEU A 80 4.42 12.32 -3.97
C LEU A 80 2.93 12.44 -4.33
N ALA A 81 2.01 12.40 -3.36
CA ALA A 81 0.57 12.53 -3.59
C ALA A 81 0.21 13.85 -4.30
N ASP A 82 0.89 14.94 -3.94
CA ASP A 82 0.66 16.25 -4.54
C ASP A 82 1.14 16.31 -6.00
N ASN A 83 2.12 15.48 -6.39
CA ASN A 83 2.78 15.53 -7.70
C ASN A 83 2.52 14.31 -8.60
N LEU A 84 1.87 13.26 -8.10
CA LEU A 84 1.52 12.06 -8.85
C LEU A 84 0.04 12.04 -9.21
N ILE A 85 -0.24 11.51 -10.40
CA ILE A 85 -1.57 11.03 -10.79
C ILE A 85 -1.49 9.52 -10.90
N VAL A 86 -2.48 8.86 -10.32
CA VAL A 86 -2.57 7.40 -10.26
C VAL A 86 -3.91 7.02 -10.85
N ASP A 87 -3.87 6.53 -12.09
CA ASP A 87 -5.03 6.31 -12.93
C ASP A 87 -5.26 4.82 -13.15
N ASN A 88 -6.53 4.45 -13.25
CA ASN A 88 -6.98 3.17 -13.77
C ASN A 88 -7.40 3.33 -15.23
N TYR A 89 -7.17 2.32 -16.08
CA TYR A 89 -7.69 2.33 -17.45
C TYR A 89 -9.22 2.52 -17.50
N PHE A 90 -9.94 1.96 -16.53
CA PHE A 90 -11.39 2.00 -16.49
C PHE A 90 -11.92 3.09 -15.54
N PRO A 91 -12.95 3.86 -15.96
CA PRO A 91 -13.56 4.86 -15.11
C PRO A 91 -14.44 4.25 -14.00
N ASP A 92 -14.55 4.99 -12.91
CA ASP A 92 -15.44 4.79 -11.78
C ASP A 92 -16.91 5.16 -12.10
N SER A 93 -17.81 5.07 -11.12
CA SER A 93 -19.22 5.43 -11.32
C SER A 93 -19.46 6.90 -11.67
N ASN A 94 -18.50 7.78 -11.40
CA ASN A 94 -18.54 9.22 -11.69
C ASN A 94 -17.83 9.57 -13.01
N GLY A 95 -17.28 8.59 -13.73
CA GLY A 95 -16.51 8.80 -14.96
C GLY A 95 -15.04 9.15 -14.72
N SER A 96 -14.53 9.11 -13.49
CA SER A 96 -13.14 9.36 -13.14
C SER A 96 -12.30 8.10 -13.29
N THR A 97 -11.13 8.21 -13.90
CA THR A 97 -10.12 7.14 -13.91
C THR A 97 -9.12 7.27 -12.76
N GLU A 98 -9.07 8.41 -12.08
CA GLU A 98 -8.10 8.66 -11.01
C GLU A 98 -8.50 7.91 -9.74
N LEU A 99 -7.53 7.23 -9.14
CA LEU A 99 -7.68 6.44 -7.95
C LEU A 99 -7.66 7.32 -6.71
N ALA A 100 -8.54 7.02 -5.75
CA ALA A 100 -8.61 7.78 -4.51
C ALA A 100 -7.37 7.49 -3.63
N LEU A 101 -6.74 8.54 -3.13
CA LEU A 101 -5.66 8.43 -2.17
C LEU A 101 -6.18 7.85 -0.85
N GLY A 102 -5.54 6.78 -0.40
CA GLY A 102 -5.82 6.09 0.85
C GLY A 102 -4.94 6.59 2.00
N THR A 103 -4.22 5.68 2.63
CA THR A 103 -3.36 5.99 3.78
C THR A 103 -1.99 6.48 3.34
N GLN A 104 -1.35 7.33 4.15
CA GLN A 104 0.01 7.80 3.95
C GLN A 104 0.78 7.69 5.26
N THR A 105 1.65 6.69 5.36
CA THR A 105 2.42 6.41 6.58
C THR A 105 3.88 6.17 6.25
N ARG A 106 4.68 5.79 7.25
CA ARG A 106 6.08 5.42 6.99
C ARG A 106 6.20 4.13 6.17
N ALA A 107 5.20 3.26 6.19
CA ALA A 107 5.20 2.02 5.42
C ALA A 107 5.01 2.27 3.91
N GLY A 108 4.30 3.34 3.56
CA GLY A 108 4.02 3.74 2.19
C GLY A 108 2.77 4.61 2.08
N MET A 109 2.40 4.92 0.84
CA MET A 109 1.10 5.51 0.50
C MET A 109 0.27 4.53 -0.32
N THR A 110 -1.04 4.53 -0.11
CA THR A 110 -1.96 3.62 -0.82
C THR A 110 -2.95 4.40 -1.67
N TYR A 111 -3.45 3.73 -2.71
CA TYR A 111 -4.55 4.18 -3.54
C TYR A 111 -5.57 3.07 -3.66
N THR A 112 -6.86 3.38 -3.53
CA THR A 112 -7.94 2.38 -3.48
C THR A 112 -8.75 2.35 -4.76
N PHE A 113 -9.12 1.15 -5.20
CA PHE A 113 -10.05 0.96 -6.31
C PHE A 113 -11.48 1.32 -5.88
N ASP A 114 -12.24 1.90 -6.82
CA ASP A 114 -13.70 1.85 -6.73
C ASP A 114 -14.18 0.45 -7.11
N LEU A 115 -14.68 -0.27 -6.11
CA LEU A 115 -15.17 -1.65 -6.25
C LEU A 115 -16.64 -1.74 -6.66
N THR A 116 -17.31 -0.61 -6.88
CA THR A 116 -18.69 -0.60 -7.39
C THR A 116 -18.77 -1.05 -8.85
N THR A 117 -17.64 -1.00 -9.57
CA THR A 117 -17.55 -1.41 -10.97
C THR A 117 -16.77 -2.72 -11.11
N TYR A 118 -17.28 -3.61 -11.95
CA TYR A 118 -16.79 -4.99 -12.10
C TYR A 118 -15.84 -5.09 -13.29
N TYR A 119 -14.55 -5.19 -13.01
CA TYR A 119 -13.51 -5.46 -14.01
C TYR A 119 -12.75 -6.73 -13.66
N TYR A 120 -12.27 -7.43 -14.67
CA TYR A 120 -11.49 -8.66 -14.50
C TYR A 120 -10.03 -8.36 -14.13
N GLY A 121 -9.46 -7.35 -14.75
CA GLY A 121 -8.14 -6.82 -14.44
C GLY A 121 -7.97 -5.51 -15.19
N THR A 122 -6.94 -4.76 -14.82
CA THR A 122 -6.68 -3.45 -15.41
C THR A 122 -5.21 -3.09 -15.34
N VAL A 123 -4.83 -2.07 -16.08
CA VAL A 123 -3.54 -1.40 -15.95
C VAL A 123 -3.74 -0.17 -15.09
N VAL A 124 -2.97 -0.10 -14.00
CA VAL A 124 -2.81 1.11 -13.21
C VAL A 124 -1.61 1.88 -13.75
N THR A 125 -1.84 3.11 -14.15
CA THR A 125 -0.82 4.03 -14.66
C THR A 125 -0.48 5.05 -13.58
N ILE A 126 0.79 5.11 -13.19
CA ILE A 126 1.34 6.10 -12.28
C ILE A 126 2.12 7.09 -13.13
N ARG A 127 1.82 8.38 -13.03
CA ARG A 127 2.51 9.43 -13.80
C ARG A 127 2.69 10.71 -13.00
N THR A 128 3.69 11.50 -13.36
CA THR A 128 3.90 12.83 -12.78
C THR A 128 2.91 13.86 -13.33
N LYS A 129 2.52 14.84 -12.52
CA LYS A 129 1.60 15.93 -12.89
C LYS A 129 2.26 16.98 -13.78
N GLY A 130 3.49 17.38 -13.46
CA GLY A 130 4.18 18.48 -14.14
C GLY A 130 4.96 18.07 -15.38
N GLY A 131 4.88 16.80 -15.78
CA GLY A 131 5.61 16.25 -16.92
C GLY A 131 7.09 15.99 -16.66
N GLU A 132 7.58 16.24 -15.44
CA GLU A 132 8.91 15.89 -14.98
C GLU A 132 9.09 14.36 -14.92
N THR A 133 10.33 13.91 -14.96
CA THR A 133 10.69 12.51 -14.68
C THR A 133 10.50 12.19 -13.19
N PHE A 134 10.40 10.90 -12.85
CA PHE A 134 10.41 10.48 -11.45
C PHE A 134 11.72 10.86 -10.76
N GLY A 135 12.84 10.88 -11.47
CA GLY A 135 14.13 11.36 -10.94
C GLY A 135 14.06 12.81 -10.47
N GLU A 136 13.55 13.71 -11.31
CA GLU A 136 13.35 15.13 -10.97
C GLU A 136 12.34 15.31 -9.83
N LEU A 137 11.28 14.49 -9.76
CA LEU A 137 10.38 14.46 -8.62
C LEU A 137 11.08 14.00 -7.34
N PHE A 138 11.93 12.98 -7.43
CA PHE A 138 12.66 12.44 -6.29
C PHE A 138 13.66 13.43 -5.68
N GLU A 139 14.24 14.31 -6.49
CA GLU A 139 15.08 15.42 -6.01
C GLU A 139 14.29 16.39 -5.11
N LYS A 140 12.97 16.49 -5.25
CA LYS A 140 12.10 17.29 -4.37
C LYS A 140 11.86 16.64 -3.01
N LEU A 141 12.01 15.31 -2.91
CA LEU A 141 11.71 14.55 -1.70
C LEU A 141 12.86 14.53 -0.68
N SER A 142 14.08 14.62 -1.18
CA SER A 142 15.26 14.40 -0.35
C SER A 142 16.49 15.05 -0.99
N ASN A 143 17.34 15.65 -0.17
CA ASN A 143 18.68 16.07 -0.60
C ASN A 143 19.61 14.86 -0.85
N ASN A 144 19.13 13.64 -0.64
CA ASN A 144 19.86 12.41 -0.91
C ASN A 144 19.52 11.89 -2.33
N PRO A 145 20.52 11.65 -3.20
CA PRO A 145 20.29 11.20 -4.57
C PRO A 145 19.73 9.76 -4.68
N ASP A 146 19.80 8.96 -3.60
CA ASP A 146 19.33 7.57 -3.56
C ASP A 146 17.88 7.45 -3.07
N VAL A 147 16.97 8.05 -3.83
CA VAL A 147 15.54 7.78 -3.70
C VAL A 147 15.15 6.69 -4.70
N HIS A 148 14.45 5.68 -4.19
CA HIS A 148 13.84 4.62 -4.99
C HIS A 148 12.39 4.43 -4.54
N ALA A 149 11.50 4.21 -5.50
CA ALA A 149 10.10 3.91 -5.24
C ALA A 149 9.70 2.60 -5.93
N ILE A 150 8.97 1.77 -5.19
CA ILE A 150 8.33 0.56 -5.70
C ILE A 150 6.82 0.72 -5.62
N VAL A 151 6.13 0.08 -6.56
CA VAL A 151 4.69 0.03 -6.65
C VAL A 151 4.26 -1.42 -6.68
N SER A 152 3.26 -1.79 -5.89
CA SER A 152 2.69 -3.13 -5.84
C SER A 152 1.18 -3.06 -5.71
N ALA A 153 0.47 -4.08 -6.19
CA ALA A 153 -0.92 -4.27 -5.83
C ALA A 153 -1.05 -4.56 -4.32
N ILE A 154 -2.18 -4.15 -3.74
CA ILE A 154 -2.51 -4.31 -2.32
C ILE A 154 -3.82 -5.06 -2.18
N ASP A 155 -3.83 -6.11 -1.36
CA ASP A 155 -5.05 -6.84 -1.01
C ASP A 155 -5.97 -6.05 -0.06
N CYS A 156 -7.27 -6.31 -0.10
CA CYS A 156 -8.24 -5.62 0.76
C CYS A 156 -7.95 -5.69 2.26
N ASP A 157 -7.28 -6.74 2.75
CA ASP A 157 -6.91 -6.90 4.16
C ASP A 157 -5.58 -6.21 4.53
N GLN A 158 -4.96 -5.52 3.57
CA GLN A 158 -3.71 -4.77 3.71
C GLN A 158 -3.90 -3.24 3.66
N LEU A 159 -5.13 -2.76 3.48
CA LEU A 159 -5.49 -1.34 3.47
C LEU A 159 -5.66 -0.75 4.89
#